data_AF-A0A350UII1-F1
#
_entry.id   AF-A0A350UII1-F1
#
_cell.length_a   1.000
_cell.length_b   1.000
_cell.length_c   1.000
_cell.angle_alpha   90.00
_cell.angle_beta   90.00
_cell.angle_gamma   90.00
#
_symmetry.space_group_name_H-M   'P 1'
#
loop_
_entity.id
_entity.type
_entity.pdbx_description
1 polymer ?
#
loop_
_entity_poly.entity_id
_entity_poly.type
_entity_poly.pdbx_seq_one_letter_code
_entity_poly.pdbx_strand_id
1 'polypeptide(L)'
;MLSPRSLLVLALALCVCLVSCSQTEKADRAKPGTPAYFWQAANTAWEKGDFVTTVANLDKLTVRDSEYRAQAQVWLMTIHAGFAKGDMEWADVLETGRKRSRTGEATFRREMAAARSSASQSVMSYLELANQHLSAGVPEEPVIPFTAAPPADRPIEINKIEKGQFPPAAEAALIHDRLRAQAVAESTKAILPPDGKPNRNLYLAAMAKEMIDLCGLYGPKRLNETGRIRMITQVAGHAVESMTPCRSEE
;
A
#
# COMPACT_ATOMS: atom_id res chain seq x y z
N MET A 1 -42.94 41.53 35.68
CA MET A 1 -43.71 40.26 35.69
C MET A 1 -43.84 39.78 34.25
N LEU A 2 -43.12 38.72 33.86
CA LEU A 2 -43.22 38.17 32.50
C LEU A 2 -44.59 37.49 32.33
N SER A 3 -45.25 37.75 31.21
CA SER A 3 -46.51 37.12 30.82
C SER A 3 -46.38 35.59 30.75
N PRO A 4 -47.41 34.82 31.13
CA PRO A 4 -47.39 33.34 31.03
C PRO A 4 -47.14 32.86 29.60
N ARG A 5 -47.47 33.66 28.58
CA ARG A 5 -47.13 33.37 27.17
C ARG A 5 -45.63 33.57 26.87
N SER A 6 -45.00 34.57 27.49
CA SER A 6 -43.56 34.83 27.33
C SER A 6 -42.70 33.78 28.03
N LEU A 7 -43.17 33.23 29.17
CA LEU A 7 -42.54 32.09 29.85
C LEU A 7 -42.64 30.81 29.03
N LEU A 8 -43.75 30.59 28.32
CA LEU A 8 -43.97 29.42 27.49
C LEU A 8 -43.12 29.43 26.22
N VAL A 9 -42.93 30.60 25.59
CA VAL A 9 -42.03 30.75 24.44
C VAL A 9 -40.56 30.62 24.85
N LEU A 10 -40.17 31.13 26.02
CA LEU A 10 -38.81 30.98 26.54
C LEU A 10 -38.51 29.52 26.92
N ALA A 11 -39.47 28.80 27.50
CA ALA A 11 -39.35 27.37 27.80
C ALA A 11 -39.28 26.52 26.51
N LEU A 12 -40.07 26.85 25.49
CA LEU A 12 -40.02 26.16 24.19
C LEU A 12 -38.68 26.42 23.46
N ALA A 13 -38.18 27.65 23.50
CA ALA A 13 -36.89 28.01 22.92
C ALA A 13 -35.72 27.34 23.65
N LEU A 14 -35.79 27.22 24.98
CA LEU A 14 -34.78 26.52 25.77
C LEU A 14 -34.83 24.99 25.54
N CYS A 15 -36.02 24.42 25.32
CA CYS A 15 -36.15 23.01 24.93
C CYS A 15 -35.59 22.73 23.53
N VAL A 16 -35.78 23.60 22.54
CA VAL A 16 -35.21 23.41 21.18
C VAL A 16 -33.68 23.51 21.20
N CYS A 17 -33.10 24.35 22.07
CA CYS A 17 -31.65 24.43 22.26
C CYS A 17 -31.05 23.22 23.01
N LEU A 18 -31.85 22.49 23.80
CA LEU A 18 -31.40 21.29 24.53
C LEU A 18 -31.52 19.99 23.73
N VAL A 19 -32.32 19.97 22.65
CA VAL A 19 -32.33 18.84 21.68
C VAL A 19 -31.20 18.98 20.66
N SER A 20 -30.59 20.16 20.52
CA SER A 20 -29.52 20.40 19.55
C SER A 20 -28.10 20.04 20.01
N CYS A 21 -27.96 19.34 21.14
CA CYS A 21 -26.67 18.83 21.66
C CYS A 21 -26.76 17.37 22.13
N SER A 22 -27.41 16.48 21.37
CA SER A 22 -27.18 15.02 21.53
C SER A 22 -27.39 14.22 20.23
N GLN A 23 -26.99 14.80 19.10
CA GLN A 23 -26.62 14.02 17.93
C GLN A 23 -25.11 14.15 17.75
N THR A 24 -24.34 13.51 18.64
CA THR A 24 -23.20 12.78 18.10
C THR A 24 -23.80 11.69 17.23
N GLU A 25 -24.07 12.05 15.97
CA GLU A 25 -24.16 11.07 14.91
C GLU A 25 -22.94 10.17 15.13
N LYS A 26 -23.18 8.94 15.57
CA LYS A 26 -22.30 7.85 15.19
C LYS A 26 -22.37 7.89 13.67
N ALA A 27 -21.48 8.65 13.05
CA ALA A 27 -21.30 8.70 11.60
C ALA A 27 -21.52 7.28 11.11
N ASP A 28 -22.59 7.08 10.35
CA ASP A 28 -23.20 5.77 10.08
C ASP A 28 -22.10 4.73 9.91
N ARG A 29 -21.87 3.92 10.95
CA ARG A 29 -20.76 2.98 10.94
C ARG A 29 -21.09 2.03 9.80
N ALA A 30 -20.29 2.07 8.74
CA ALA A 30 -20.60 1.36 7.51
C ALA A 30 -20.94 -0.09 7.84
N LYS A 31 -22.06 -0.57 7.29
CA LYS A 31 -22.62 -1.87 7.70
C LYS A 31 -21.59 -2.98 7.41
N PRO A 32 -21.27 -3.86 8.38
CA PRO A 32 -20.29 -4.92 8.17
C PRO A 32 -20.56 -5.73 6.90
N GLY A 33 -19.51 -5.98 6.12
CA GLY A 33 -19.59 -6.73 4.86
C GLY A 33 -19.99 -5.91 3.62
N THR A 34 -20.22 -4.60 3.75
CA THR A 34 -20.44 -3.70 2.60
C THR A 34 -19.11 -3.14 2.06
N PRO A 35 -19.06 -2.67 0.79
CA PRO A 35 -17.87 -2.01 0.25
C PRO A 35 -17.39 -0.83 1.11
N ALA A 36 -18.30 0.02 1.59
CA ALA A 36 -17.95 1.14 2.47
C ALA A 36 -17.29 0.69 3.79
N TYR A 37 -17.72 -0.46 4.34
CA TYR A 37 -17.09 -1.03 5.54
C TYR A 37 -15.65 -1.45 5.28
N PHE A 38 -15.40 -2.17 4.19
CA PHE A 38 -14.04 -2.60 3.83
C PHE A 38 -13.15 -1.40 3.50
N TRP A 39 -13.68 -0.39 2.80
CA TRP A 39 -12.97 0.86 2.54
C TRP A 39 -12.56 1.56 3.85
N GLN A 40 -13.50 1.75 4.78
CA GLN A 40 -13.21 2.38 6.07
C GLN A 40 -12.19 1.57 6.88
N ALA A 41 -12.33 0.24 6.91
CA ALA A 41 -11.41 -0.65 7.61
C ALA A 41 -9.99 -0.60 7.02
N ALA A 42 -9.87 -0.55 5.68
CA ALA A 42 -8.59 -0.37 4.99
C ALA A 42 -7.92 0.97 5.38
N ASN A 43 -8.68 2.07 5.41
CA ASN A 43 -8.15 3.38 5.83
C ASN A 43 -7.65 3.37 7.28
N THR A 44 -8.42 2.79 8.21
CA THR A 44 -8.00 2.68 9.62
C THR A 44 -6.76 1.81 9.80
N ALA A 45 -6.60 0.76 8.99
CA ALA A 45 -5.40 -0.09 9.03
C ALA A 45 -4.19 0.63 8.42
N TRP A 46 -4.39 1.37 7.32
CA TRP A 46 -3.37 2.17 6.65
C TRP A 46 -2.75 3.22 7.58
N GLU A 47 -3.58 3.97 8.30
CA GLU A 47 -3.12 4.99 9.27
C GLU A 47 -2.25 4.39 10.38
N LYS A 48 -2.44 3.11 10.70
CA LYS A 48 -1.65 2.37 11.70
C LYS A 48 -0.39 1.72 11.11
N GLY A 49 -0.18 1.81 9.80
CA GLY A 49 0.88 1.08 9.11
C GLY A 49 0.66 -0.44 9.02
N ASP A 50 -0.56 -0.91 9.28
CA ASP A 50 -0.93 -2.34 9.14
C ASP A 50 -1.32 -2.62 7.68
N PHE A 51 -0.31 -2.72 6.83
CA PHE A 51 -0.50 -2.92 5.39
C PHE A 51 -1.05 -4.31 5.05
N VAL A 52 -0.82 -5.32 5.90
CA VAL A 52 -1.37 -6.67 5.69
C VAL A 52 -2.90 -6.64 5.86
N THR A 53 -3.39 -6.03 6.94
CA THR A 53 -4.83 -5.83 7.14
C THR A 53 -5.41 -4.89 6.10
N THR A 54 -4.64 -3.88 5.67
CA THR A 54 -5.06 -2.99 4.59
C THR A 54 -5.35 -3.75 3.29
N VAL A 55 -4.39 -4.57 2.82
CA VAL A 55 -4.56 -5.42 1.63
C VAL A 55 -5.77 -6.34 1.78
N ALA A 56 -5.91 -7.02 2.92
CA ALA A 56 -7.01 -7.96 3.15
C ALA A 56 -8.41 -7.33 3.02
N ASN A 57 -8.56 -6.04 3.38
CA ASN A 57 -9.80 -5.31 3.21
C ASN A 57 -9.97 -4.80 1.77
N LEU A 58 -8.92 -4.28 1.14
CA LEU A 58 -8.96 -3.80 -0.24
C LEU A 58 -9.22 -4.91 -1.26
N ASP A 59 -8.71 -6.12 -1.03
CA ASP A 59 -8.99 -7.28 -1.89
C ASP A 59 -10.49 -7.59 -1.96
N LYS A 60 -11.26 -7.28 -0.90
CA LYS A 60 -12.72 -7.43 -0.93
C LYS A 60 -13.41 -6.46 -1.89
N LEU A 61 -12.73 -5.36 -2.23
CA LEU A 61 -13.23 -4.30 -3.12
C LEU A 61 -12.86 -4.54 -4.59
N THR A 62 -11.83 -5.35 -4.86
CA THR A 62 -11.38 -5.69 -6.23
C THR A 62 -11.98 -6.98 -6.78
N VAL A 63 -12.74 -7.73 -5.98
CA VAL A 63 -13.44 -8.95 -6.44
C VAL A 63 -14.82 -8.65 -7.04
N ARG A 64 -15.48 -7.58 -6.59
CA ARG A 64 -16.82 -7.17 -7.06
C ARG A 64 -16.75 -5.79 -7.71
N ASP A 65 -17.74 -5.48 -8.53
CA ASP A 65 -17.92 -4.10 -8.96
C ASP A 65 -18.33 -3.25 -7.75
N SER A 66 -17.57 -2.19 -7.50
CA SER A 66 -17.77 -1.31 -6.35
C SER A 66 -17.25 0.09 -6.69
N GLU A 67 -17.84 1.10 -6.06
CA GLU A 67 -17.41 2.50 -6.21
C GLU A 67 -15.96 2.75 -5.77
N TYR A 68 -15.37 1.81 -5.02
CA TYR A 68 -14.00 1.86 -4.53
C TYR A 68 -13.02 1.02 -5.34
N ARG A 69 -13.48 0.29 -6.36
CA ARG A 69 -12.67 -0.72 -7.06
C ARG A 69 -11.40 -0.10 -7.66
N ALA A 70 -11.55 0.99 -8.40
CA ALA A 70 -10.42 1.67 -9.05
C ALA A 70 -9.43 2.22 -8.02
N GLN A 71 -9.93 2.81 -6.93
CA GLN A 71 -9.11 3.35 -5.87
C GLN A 71 -8.36 2.25 -5.11
N ALA A 72 -9.05 1.16 -4.77
CA ALA A 72 -8.46 0.00 -4.10
C ALA A 72 -7.35 -0.63 -4.93
N GLN A 73 -7.54 -0.72 -6.25
CA GLN A 73 -6.51 -1.20 -7.17
C GLN A 73 -5.24 -0.36 -7.12
N VAL A 74 -5.36 0.97 -7.11
CA VAL A 74 -4.20 1.88 -6.99
C VAL A 74 -3.46 1.69 -5.67
N TRP A 75 -4.17 1.52 -4.53
CA TRP A 75 -3.53 1.19 -3.25
C TRP A 75 -2.79 -0.14 -3.31
N LEU A 76 -3.49 -1.19 -3.77
CA LEU A 76 -2.95 -2.54 -3.80
C LEU A 76 -1.69 -2.63 -4.65
N MET A 77 -1.65 -1.97 -5.82
CA MET A 77 -0.43 -1.87 -6.63
C MET A 77 0.73 -1.35 -5.76
N THR A 78 0.57 -0.17 -5.16
CA THR A 78 1.66 0.44 -4.40
C THR A 78 2.09 -0.39 -3.19
N ILE A 79 1.14 -1.02 -2.49
CA ILE A 79 1.46 -1.90 -1.34
C ILE A 79 2.23 -3.13 -1.82
N HIS A 80 1.81 -3.78 -2.91
CA HIS A 80 2.49 -4.96 -3.44
C HIS A 80 3.90 -4.64 -3.96
N ALA A 81 4.13 -3.45 -4.53
CA ALA A 81 5.48 -3.02 -4.87
C ALA A 81 6.37 -2.89 -3.62
N GLY A 82 5.84 -2.27 -2.56
CA GLY A 82 6.51 -2.16 -1.27
C GLY A 82 6.78 -3.52 -0.62
N PHE A 83 5.80 -4.43 -0.62
CA PHE A 83 5.97 -5.80 -0.13
C PHE A 83 7.05 -6.56 -0.90
N ALA A 84 7.06 -6.45 -2.24
CA ALA A 84 8.09 -7.08 -3.05
C ALA A 84 9.51 -6.59 -2.69
N LYS A 85 9.68 -5.27 -2.55
CA LYS A 85 10.95 -4.65 -2.19
C LYS A 85 11.38 -5.00 -0.75
N GLY A 86 10.47 -4.88 0.21
CA GLY A 86 10.72 -5.19 1.62
C GLY A 86 11.01 -6.67 1.88
N ASP A 87 10.31 -7.58 1.19
CA ASP A 87 10.58 -9.02 1.26
C ASP A 87 11.94 -9.39 0.67
N MET A 88 12.35 -8.70 -0.39
CA MET A 88 13.66 -8.95 -0.98
C MET A 88 14.79 -8.39 -0.11
N GLU A 89 14.62 -7.21 0.49
CA GLU A 89 15.55 -6.68 1.48
C GLU A 89 15.67 -7.63 2.69
N TRP A 90 14.54 -8.18 3.15
CA TRP A 90 14.54 -9.20 4.20
C TRP A 90 15.33 -10.44 3.79
N ALA A 91 15.15 -10.93 2.56
CA ALA A 91 15.93 -12.05 2.03
C ALA A 91 17.44 -11.73 1.96
N ASP A 92 17.82 -10.50 1.60
CA ASP A 92 19.21 -10.06 1.49
C ASP A 92 19.88 -9.94 2.88
N VAL A 93 19.15 -9.44 3.89
CA VAL A 93 19.54 -9.44 5.31
C VAL A 93 19.75 -10.87 5.82
N LEU A 94 18.82 -11.77 5.52
CA LEU A 94 18.90 -13.17 5.91
C LEU A 94 20.07 -13.91 5.26
N GLU A 95 20.34 -13.66 3.98
CA GLU A 95 21.51 -14.26 3.30
C GLU A 95 22.82 -13.77 3.91
N THR A 96 22.89 -12.49 4.29
CA THR A 96 24.05 -11.92 5.00
C THR A 96 24.22 -12.60 6.37
N GLY A 97 23.13 -12.71 7.13
CA GLY A 97 23.13 -13.40 8.43
C GLY A 97 23.51 -14.86 8.33
N ARG A 98 22.97 -15.58 7.34
CA ARG A 98 23.27 -17.00 7.08
C ARG A 98 24.77 -17.25 6.95
N LYS A 99 25.48 -16.41 6.19
CA LYS A 99 26.94 -16.54 5.97
C LYS A 99 27.77 -16.34 7.23
N ARG A 100 27.22 -15.64 8.24
CA ARG A 100 27.89 -15.36 9.51
C ARG A 100 27.38 -16.20 10.67
N SER A 101 26.28 -16.92 10.46
CA SER A 101 25.67 -17.78 11.45
C SER A 101 26.58 -18.96 11.78
N ARG A 102 26.78 -19.20 13.08
CA ARG A 102 27.48 -20.38 13.59
C ARG A 102 26.51 -21.54 13.89
N THR A 103 25.22 -21.24 14.08
CA THR A 103 24.16 -22.17 14.43
C THR A 103 22.84 -21.72 13.82
N GLY A 104 22.00 -22.66 13.34
CA GLY A 104 20.68 -22.32 12.80
C GLY A 104 20.68 -21.88 11.34
N GLU A 105 21.68 -22.28 10.54
CA GLU A 105 21.71 -22.00 9.09
C GLU A 105 20.43 -22.46 8.36
N ALA A 106 19.86 -23.59 8.78
CA ALA A 106 18.61 -24.11 8.21
C ALA A 106 17.44 -23.13 8.36
N THR A 107 17.33 -22.43 9.50
CA THR A 107 16.32 -21.40 9.72
C THR A 107 16.51 -20.25 8.73
N PHE A 108 17.72 -19.70 8.63
CA PHE A 108 18.02 -18.64 7.67
C PHE A 108 17.69 -19.03 6.23
N ARG A 109 18.05 -20.24 5.80
CA ARG A 109 17.73 -20.72 4.45
C ARG A 109 16.22 -20.79 4.20
N ARG A 110 15.46 -21.31 5.17
CA ARG A 110 14.00 -21.42 5.08
C ARG A 110 13.34 -20.05 4.99
N GLU A 111 13.69 -19.14 5.90
CA GLU A 111 13.11 -17.79 5.92
C GLU A 111 13.50 -17.00 4.66
N MET A 112 14.73 -17.15 4.16
CA MET A 112 15.16 -16.51 2.92
C MET A 112 14.36 -17.04 1.72
N ALA A 113 14.11 -18.35 1.64
CA ALA A 113 13.30 -18.93 0.58
C ALA A 113 11.84 -18.45 0.65
N ALA A 114 11.27 -18.38 1.85
CA ALA A 114 9.93 -17.84 2.07
C ALA A 114 9.83 -16.37 1.66
N ALA A 115 10.81 -15.55 2.06
CA ALA A 115 10.88 -14.14 1.71
C ALA A 115 10.97 -13.93 0.18
N ARG A 116 11.85 -14.69 -0.50
CA ARG A 116 11.93 -14.64 -1.98
C ARG A 116 10.63 -15.07 -2.65
N SER A 117 9.98 -16.11 -2.15
CA SER A 117 8.70 -16.56 -2.67
C SER A 117 7.61 -15.49 -2.51
N SER A 118 7.53 -14.87 -1.34
CA SER A 118 6.59 -13.78 -1.04
C SER A 118 6.85 -12.53 -1.88
N ALA A 119 8.13 -12.16 -2.08
CA ALA A 119 8.50 -11.06 -2.95
C ALA A 119 8.06 -11.32 -4.40
N SER A 120 8.33 -12.52 -4.89
CA SER A 120 7.96 -12.99 -6.23
C SER A 120 6.44 -12.94 -6.45
N GLN A 121 5.66 -13.38 -5.47
CA GLN A 121 4.19 -13.31 -5.50
C GLN A 121 3.68 -11.87 -5.49
N SER A 122 4.30 -10.99 -4.70
CA SER A 122 3.93 -9.58 -4.62
C SER A 122 4.21 -8.86 -5.94
N VAL A 123 5.32 -9.16 -6.63
CA VAL A 123 5.56 -8.64 -7.99
C VAL A 123 4.45 -9.07 -8.95
N MET A 124 4.05 -10.34 -8.93
CA MET A 124 2.97 -10.80 -9.83
C MET A 124 1.64 -10.15 -9.53
N SER A 125 1.32 -9.95 -8.24
CA SER A 125 0.10 -9.25 -7.81
C SER A 125 0.11 -7.79 -8.28
N TYR A 126 1.26 -7.11 -8.15
CA TYR A 126 1.47 -5.78 -8.72
C TYR A 126 1.19 -5.76 -10.23
N LEU A 127 1.80 -6.67 -10.99
CA LEU A 127 1.70 -6.67 -12.45
C LEU A 127 0.28 -6.92 -12.93
N GLU A 128 -0.43 -7.84 -12.28
CA GLU A 128 -1.83 -8.12 -12.61
C GLU A 128 -2.69 -6.87 -12.39
N LEU A 129 -2.57 -6.25 -11.22
CA LEU A 129 -3.29 -5.02 -10.90
C LEU A 129 -2.92 -3.87 -11.85
N ALA A 130 -1.63 -3.72 -12.19
CA ALA A 130 -1.18 -2.69 -13.12
C ALA A 130 -1.72 -2.91 -14.53
N ASN A 131 -1.66 -4.15 -15.03
CA ASN A 131 -2.18 -4.47 -16.36
C ASN A 131 -3.69 -4.25 -16.44
N GLN A 132 -4.44 -4.65 -15.41
CA GLN A 132 -5.88 -4.37 -15.31
C GLN A 132 -6.16 -2.86 -15.30
N HIS A 133 -5.37 -2.07 -14.55
CA HIS A 133 -5.56 -0.63 -14.42
C HIS A 133 -5.30 0.09 -15.75
N LEU A 134 -4.22 -0.28 -16.45
CA LEU A 134 -3.88 0.24 -17.76
C LEU A 134 -4.92 -0.14 -18.81
N SER A 135 -5.36 -1.41 -18.81
CA SER A 135 -6.35 -1.91 -19.77
C SER A 135 -7.73 -1.28 -19.59
N ALA A 136 -8.09 -0.87 -18.37
CA ALA A 136 -9.31 -0.12 -18.10
C ALA A 136 -9.26 1.34 -18.60
N GLY A 137 -8.06 1.83 -18.91
CA GLY A 137 -7.81 3.22 -19.29
C GLY A 137 -7.58 4.10 -18.06
N VAL A 138 -6.40 4.74 -18.01
CA VAL A 138 -6.09 5.73 -16.98
C VAL A 138 -6.68 7.09 -17.38
N PRO A 139 -7.49 7.74 -16.53
CA PRO A 139 -8.12 9.03 -16.86
C PRO A 139 -7.09 10.17 -16.94
N GLU A 140 -7.45 11.27 -17.62
CA GLU A 140 -6.61 12.49 -17.75
C GLU A 140 -6.18 13.07 -16.40
N GLU A 141 -7.04 12.96 -15.40
CA GLU A 141 -6.75 13.30 -14.01
C GLU A 141 -6.86 12.03 -13.14
N PRO A 142 -5.76 11.25 -12.98
CA PRO A 142 -5.76 10.06 -12.15
C PRO A 142 -6.05 10.38 -10.69
N VAL A 143 -6.87 9.57 -10.01
CA VAL A 143 -7.06 9.72 -8.57
C VAL A 143 -6.03 8.85 -7.85
N ILE A 144 -5.16 9.48 -7.05
CA ILE A 144 -4.28 8.77 -6.10
C ILE A 144 -4.99 8.79 -4.74
N PRO A 145 -5.57 7.66 -4.29
CA PRO A 145 -6.54 7.70 -3.20
C PRO A 145 -5.90 7.52 -1.83
N PHE A 146 -4.59 7.76 -1.71
CA PHE A 146 -3.84 7.68 -0.46
C PHE A 146 -2.98 8.92 -0.27
N THR A 147 -2.72 9.27 0.98
CA THR A 147 -1.56 10.07 1.35
C THR A 147 -0.32 9.18 1.43
N ALA A 148 0.87 9.77 1.40
CA ALA A 148 2.11 9.02 1.61
C ALA A 148 1.97 8.17 2.87
N ALA A 149 2.37 6.91 2.80
CA ALA A 149 2.33 6.06 3.98
C ALA A 149 3.22 6.68 5.08
N PRO A 150 2.90 6.43 6.38
CA PRO A 150 3.69 6.97 7.48
C PRO A 150 5.18 6.65 7.28
N PRO A 151 6.09 7.63 7.48
CA PRO A 151 7.51 7.37 7.35
C PRO A 151 7.91 6.28 8.34
N ALA A 152 8.62 5.26 7.84
CA ALA A 152 9.09 4.15 8.64
C ALA A 152 10.61 4.02 8.45
N ASP A 153 11.34 4.12 9.55
CA ASP A 153 12.79 3.96 9.55
C ASP A 153 13.19 2.49 9.40
N ARG A 154 14.34 2.27 8.75
CA ARG A 154 14.96 0.94 8.67
C ARG A 154 15.16 0.38 10.08
N PRO A 155 14.66 -0.83 10.40
CA PRO A 155 14.79 -1.39 11.75
C PRO A 155 16.25 -1.63 12.12
N ILE A 156 16.71 -1.07 13.25
CA ILE A 156 18.10 -1.23 13.72
C ILE A 156 18.38 -2.68 14.14
N GLU A 157 17.33 -3.42 14.49
CA GLU A 157 17.36 -4.79 14.97
C GLU A 157 17.87 -5.78 13.90
N ILE A 158 17.80 -5.42 12.61
CA ILE A 158 18.37 -6.23 11.51
C ILE A 158 19.87 -6.48 11.69
N ASN A 159 20.58 -5.57 12.38
CA ASN A 159 22.01 -5.71 12.64
C ASN A 159 22.35 -6.99 13.42
N LYS A 160 21.43 -7.50 14.26
CA LYS A 160 21.61 -8.78 14.95
C LYS A 160 21.56 -9.94 13.96
N ILE A 161 20.61 -9.87 13.03
CA ILE A 161 20.38 -10.88 12.00
C ILE A 161 21.57 -10.93 11.05
N GLU A 162 22.04 -9.77 10.58
CA GLU A 162 23.24 -9.65 9.74
C GLU A 162 24.52 -10.16 10.43
N LYS A 163 24.55 -10.21 11.76
CA LYS A 163 25.64 -10.82 12.56
C LYS A 163 25.46 -12.34 12.75
N GLY A 164 24.45 -12.93 12.13
CA GLY A 164 24.17 -14.36 12.18
C GLY A 164 23.33 -14.81 13.38
N GLN A 165 22.71 -13.88 14.11
CA GLN A 165 21.84 -14.18 15.25
C GLN A 165 20.39 -14.06 14.82
N PHE A 166 19.72 -15.20 14.65
CA PHE A 166 18.30 -15.22 14.30
C PHE A 166 17.45 -15.02 15.57
N PRO A 167 16.61 -13.97 15.65
CA PRO A 167 15.79 -13.71 16.83
C PRO A 167 14.61 -14.68 16.94
N PRO A 168 13.89 -14.71 18.07
CA PRO A 168 12.63 -15.45 18.18
C PRO A 168 11.63 -15.05 17.09
N ALA A 169 10.75 -15.99 16.70
CA ALA A 169 9.85 -15.82 15.55
C ALA A 169 8.99 -14.55 15.61
N ALA A 170 8.47 -14.17 16.78
CA ALA A 170 7.67 -12.96 16.95
C ALA A 170 8.48 -11.68 16.70
N GLU A 171 9.74 -11.62 17.19
CA GLU A 171 10.64 -10.48 16.93
C GLU A 171 11.04 -10.44 15.45
N ALA A 172 11.31 -11.58 14.83
CA ALA A 172 11.60 -11.67 13.39
C ALA A 172 10.45 -11.15 12.54
N ALA A 173 9.21 -11.53 12.86
CA ALA A 173 8.01 -11.07 12.16
C ALA A 173 7.84 -9.54 12.28
N LEU A 174 8.01 -8.97 13.48
CA LEU A 174 7.93 -7.52 13.67
C LEU A 174 8.99 -6.75 12.89
N ILE A 175 10.22 -7.27 12.82
CA ILE A 175 11.30 -6.66 12.02
C ILE A 175 10.94 -6.70 10.53
N HIS A 176 10.44 -7.84 10.06
CA HIS A 176 10.03 -8.03 8.68
C HIS A 176 8.87 -7.09 8.30
N ASP A 177 7.84 -6.97 9.15
CA ASP A 177 6.72 -6.06 8.92
C ASP A 177 7.17 -4.60 8.87
N ARG A 178 8.14 -4.19 9.70
CA ARG A 178 8.71 -2.83 9.65
C ARG A 178 9.52 -2.57 8.37
N LEU A 179 10.25 -3.56 7.86
CA LEU A 179 10.92 -3.45 6.56
C LEU A 179 9.92 -3.29 5.40
N ARG A 180 8.81 -4.04 5.45
CA ARG A 180 7.71 -3.86 4.50
C ARG A 180 7.11 -2.46 4.61
N ALA A 181 6.86 -1.98 5.82
CA ALA A 181 6.30 -0.65 6.05
C ALA A 181 7.19 0.46 5.48
N GLN A 182 8.51 0.38 5.68
CA GLN A 182 9.47 1.29 5.05
C GLN A 182 9.36 1.25 3.53
N ALA A 183 9.41 0.06 2.93
CA ALA A 183 9.36 -0.09 1.48
C ALA A 183 8.02 0.41 0.89
N VAL A 184 6.89 0.23 1.60
CA VAL A 184 5.59 0.80 1.20
C VAL A 184 5.62 2.34 1.26
N ALA A 185 6.24 2.94 2.28
CA ALA A 185 6.41 4.39 2.35
C ALA A 185 7.25 4.93 1.18
N GLU A 186 8.32 4.23 0.80
CA GLU A 186 9.13 4.59 -0.36
C GLU A 186 8.35 4.44 -1.69
N SER A 187 7.64 3.32 -1.89
CA SER A 187 6.82 3.09 -3.08
C SER A 187 5.66 4.08 -3.21
N THR A 188 4.98 4.45 -2.11
CA THR A 188 3.91 5.47 -2.15
C THR A 188 4.44 6.84 -2.54
N LYS A 189 5.56 7.25 -1.95
CA LYS A 189 6.21 8.53 -2.29
C LYS A 189 6.61 8.60 -3.76
N ALA A 190 7.01 7.48 -4.37
CA ALA A 190 7.42 7.43 -5.77
C ALA A 190 6.29 7.74 -6.76
N ILE A 191 5.02 7.45 -6.41
CA ILE A 191 3.87 7.70 -7.29
C ILE A 191 3.16 9.02 -6.99
N LEU A 192 3.36 9.58 -5.79
CA LEU A 192 2.72 10.82 -5.38
C LEU A 192 3.36 12.04 -6.09
N PRO A 193 2.56 12.91 -6.71
CA PRO A 193 3.07 14.12 -7.33
C PRO A 193 3.62 15.09 -6.28
N PRO A 194 4.73 15.79 -6.55
CA PRO A 194 5.30 16.76 -5.61
C PRO A 194 4.37 17.94 -5.31
N ASP A 195 3.56 18.35 -6.30
CA ASP A 195 2.66 19.52 -6.21
C ASP A 195 1.19 19.13 -5.94
N GLY A 196 0.92 17.89 -5.52
CA GLY A 196 -0.39 17.41 -5.09
C GLY A 196 -1.42 17.13 -6.19
N LYS A 197 -1.26 17.67 -7.40
CA LYS A 197 -2.12 17.34 -8.55
C LYS A 197 -1.46 16.30 -9.46
N PRO A 198 -2.03 15.09 -9.60
CA PRO A 198 -1.47 14.06 -10.45
C PRO A 198 -1.63 14.42 -11.94
N ASN A 199 -0.50 14.56 -12.62
CA ASN A 199 -0.45 14.61 -14.09
C ASN A 199 -0.46 13.17 -14.61
N ARG A 200 -1.36 12.84 -15.55
CA ARG A 200 -1.48 11.48 -16.12
C ARG A 200 -0.16 10.91 -16.64
N ASN A 201 0.61 11.69 -17.41
CA ASN A 201 1.89 11.21 -17.94
C ASN A 201 2.91 10.98 -16.83
N LEU A 202 2.98 11.86 -15.82
CA LEU A 202 3.87 11.66 -14.67
C LEU A 202 3.46 10.42 -13.86
N TYR A 203 2.15 10.20 -13.67
CA TYR A 203 1.61 9.02 -13.00
C TYR A 203 1.98 7.73 -13.75
N LEU A 204 1.72 7.67 -15.06
CA LEU A 204 2.09 6.54 -15.90
C LEU A 204 3.61 6.32 -15.93
N ALA A 205 4.41 7.39 -15.88
CA ALA A 205 5.87 7.31 -15.85
C ALA A 205 6.37 6.75 -14.52
N ALA A 206 5.78 7.17 -13.41
CA ALA A 206 6.06 6.61 -12.10
C ALA A 206 5.71 5.12 -12.03
N MET A 207 4.55 4.71 -12.58
CA MET A 207 4.17 3.29 -12.67
C MET A 207 5.17 2.48 -13.50
N ALA A 208 5.56 2.98 -14.68
CA ALA A 208 6.54 2.32 -15.54
C ALA A 208 7.90 2.22 -14.85
N LYS A 209 8.35 3.29 -14.20
CA LYS A 209 9.59 3.31 -13.43
C LYS A 209 9.55 2.28 -12.29
N GLU A 210 8.46 2.21 -11.54
CA GLU A 210 8.32 1.23 -10.45
C GLU A 210 8.42 -0.21 -10.97
N MET A 211 7.85 -0.51 -12.15
CA MET A 211 8.03 -1.82 -12.81
C MET A 211 9.49 -2.09 -13.18
N ILE A 212 10.20 -1.10 -13.71
CA ILE A 212 11.64 -1.24 -14.01
C ILE A 212 12.46 -1.46 -12.73
N ASP A 213 12.14 -0.77 -11.64
CA ASP A 213 12.78 -0.99 -10.35
C ASP A 213 12.52 -2.43 -9.86
N LEU A 214 11.30 -2.97 -10.04
CA LEU A 214 10.96 -4.35 -9.70
C LEU A 214 11.71 -5.39 -10.55
N CYS A 215 12.10 -5.08 -11.80
CA CYS A 215 13.01 -5.94 -12.57
C CYS A 215 14.34 -6.18 -11.84
N GLY A 216 14.82 -5.20 -11.05
CA GLY A 216 16.03 -5.33 -10.23
C GLY A 216 15.96 -6.41 -9.15
N LEU A 217 14.77 -6.93 -8.83
CA LEU A 217 14.59 -8.06 -7.92
C LEU A 217 14.96 -9.42 -8.57
N TYR A 218 15.07 -9.47 -9.90
CA TYR A 218 15.32 -10.70 -10.66
C TYR A 218 16.80 -10.93 -11.03
N GLY A 219 17.71 -10.26 -10.33
CA GLY A 219 19.15 -10.49 -10.51
C GLY A 219 19.59 -11.93 -10.17
N PRO A 220 20.77 -12.39 -10.65
CA PRO A 220 21.22 -13.78 -10.52
C PRO A 220 21.34 -14.30 -9.08
N LYS A 221 21.53 -13.40 -8.11
CA LYS A 221 21.65 -13.74 -6.68
C LYS A 221 20.35 -13.53 -5.89
N ARG A 222 19.26 -13.13 -6.56
CA ARG A 222 17.96 -12.79 -5.97
C ARG A 222 16.89 -13.78 -6.44
N LEU A 223 15.86 -13.33 -7.16
CA LEU A 223 14.81 -14.23 -7.68
C LEU A 223 15.29 -15.10 -8.85
N ASN A 224 16.18 -14.57 -9.71
CA ASN A 224 16.77 -15.29 -10.84
C ASN A 224 15.74 -15.97 -11.80
N GLU A 225 14.62 -15.30 -12.07
CA GLU A 225 13.59 -15.75 -13.01
C GLU A 225 13.50 -14.79 -14.21
N THR A 226 14.45 -14.88 -15.14
CA THR A 226 14.60 -13.92 -16.25
C THR A 226 13.38 -13.82 -17.16
N GLY A 227 12.58 -14.88 -17.29
CA GLY A 227 11.31 -14.86 -18.03
C GLY A 227 10.31 -13.84 -17.48
N ARG A 228 10.32 -13.56 -16.17
CA ARG A 228 9.45 -12.57 -15.56
C ARG A 228 9.84 -11.14 -15.87
N ILE A 229 11.13 -10.88 -16.11
CA ILE A 229 11.62 -9.56 -16.54
C ILE A 229 10.91 -9.14 -17.83
N ARG A 230 10.79 -10.06 -18.80
CA ARG A 230 10.10 -9.78 -20.07
C ARG A 230 8.64 -9.37 -19.83
N MET A 231 7.93 -10.10 -18.97
CA MET A 231 6.54 -9.79 -18.64
C MET A 231 6.42 -8.41 -17.97
N ILE A 232 7.29 -8.11 -17.01
CA ILE A 232 7.31 -6.79 -16.35
C ILE A 232 7.55 -5.68 -17.36
N THR A 233 8.55 -5.84 -18.25
CA THR A 233 8.86 -4.83 -19.27
C THR A 233 7.73 -4.63 -20.28
N GLN A 234 6.93 -5.66 -20.57
CA GLN A 234 5.78 -5.53 -21.45
C GLN A 234 4.68 -4.67 -20.82
N VAL A 235 4.35 -4.90 -19.55
CA VAL A 235 3.37 -4.07 -18.83
C VAL A 235 3.89 -2.64 -18.63
N ALA A 236 5.19 -2.48 -18.38
CA ALA A 236 5.82 -1.16 -18.32
C ALA A 236 5.73 -0.42 -19.67
N GLY A 237 5.92 -1.14 -20.78
CA GLY A 237 5.72 -0.62 -22.13
C GLY A 237 4.29 -0.12 -22.34
N HIS A 238 3.28 -0.90 -21.93
CA HIS A 238 1.87 -0.48 -22.01
C HIS A 238 1.59 0.82 -21.22
N ALA A 239 2.23 1.01 -20.07
CA ALA A 239 2.12 2.27 -19.33
C ALA A 239 2.70 3.46 -20.10
N VAL A 240 3.86 3.28 -20.75
CA VAL A 240 4.49 4.31 -21.59
C VAL A 240 3.67 4.60 -22.85
N GLU A 241 3.18 3.57 -23.53
CA GLU A 241 2.31 3.70 -24.72
C GLU A 241 0.98 4.41 -24.40
N SER A 242 0.51 4.29 -23.15
CA SER A 242 -0.69 4.98 -22.68
C SER A 242 -0.49 6.48 -22.48
N MET A 243 0.74 6.99 -22.46
CA MET A 243 1.03 8.42 -22.29
C MET A 243 0.62 9.24 -23.50
N THR A 244 0.19 10.48 -23.26
CA THR A 244 -0.04 11.43 -24.34
C THR A 244 1.31 11.92 -24.90
N PRO A 245 1.58 11.86 -26.21
CA PRO A 245 2.81 12.38 -26.79
C PRO A 245 3.00 13.86 -26.46
N CYS A 246 4.22 14.28 -26.12
CA CYS A 246 4.55 15.70 -26.03
C CYS A 246 4.33 16.33 -27.41
N ARG A 247 3.41 17.30 -27.53
CA ARG A 247 3.35 18.12 -28.74
C ARG A 247 4.61 18.98 -28.78
N SER A 248 5.37 18.89 -29.86
CA SER A 248 6.35 19.94 -30.17
C SER A 248 5.56 21.21 -30.42
N GLU A 249 5.77 22.24 -29.61
CA GLU A 249 5.33 23.58 -29.95
C GLU A 249 6.13 24.00 -31.20
N GLU A 250 5.44 24.10 -32.34
CA GLU A 250 5.94 24.76 -33.56
C GLU A 250 5.80 26.28 -33.44
#